data_AF-A0A956ARD5-F1
#
_entry.id   AF-A0A956ARD5-F1
#
_cell.length_a   1.000
_cell.length_b   1.000
_cell.length_c   1.000
_cell.angle_alpha   90.00
_cell.angle_beta   90.00
_cell.angle_gamma   90.00
#
_symmetry.space_group_name_H-M   'P 1'
#
loop_
_entity.id
_entity.type
_entity.pdbx_description
1 polymer ?
#
loop_
_entity_poly.entity_id
_entity_poly.type
_entity_poly.pdbx_seq_one_letter_code
_entity_poly.pdbx_strand_id
1 'polypeptide(L)'
;PIGQVELYLIPDIVYCEDPYYLAPPPDPFEVRAVQWVGDSVDIGPLLEGTRFAVVARGRITDTNVLAAGGCVGDLRIRAGERLDVQVMLNTLPLNPAGVYTVSNNFDFTDAIPGTLGDVIRGLVRFFGDQHHEREIAGLIFDLIEGLARDAAGIIGELVVDLVRQWVEDDLNRIINDYIDRDGPDWLRDFFTIGSDLISIVSNMEVISQMRLDKPRRDGTFNGSQNWIGLAFYWRLPCEGNPDPDCGRYAFTMDDIAAGGEGVELVFGQFDGRIHSYDQGVIYPHTMDLQYGRLILFVLNNLILPVIANGAHNLRDGLLNMANCPGFADGITGGRSHLRLGGINIVSRNTIEDWCVTIMTVAGDAANAIIGRLRIDTRMTLEGTMTFVEESDDLRVDRMVDGLWTGTIRTNEDEGPPFDGWFEGTRDGE
;
A
#
# COMPACT_ATOMS: atom_id res chain seq x y z
N PRO A 1 -6.13 -28.13 -16.24
CA PRO A 1 -6.01 -28.22 -14.77
C PRO A 1 -6.64 -29.48 -14.14
N ILE A 2 -7.68 -30.06 -14.76
CA ILE A 2 -8.27 -31.31 -14.25
C ILE A 2 -7.30 -32.47 -14.47
N GLY A 3 -6.86 -33.10 -13.38
CA GLY A 3 -6.03 -34.30 -13.40
C GLY A 3 -6.89 -35.52 -13.14
N GLN A 4 -6.96 -35.92 -11.87
CA GLN A 4 -7.66 -37.11 -11.44
C GLN A 4 -9.18 -36.98 -11.65
N VAL A 5 -9.78 -38.01 -12.24
CA VAL A 5 -11.24 -38.12 -12.38
C VAL A 5 -11.71 -39.36 -11.65
N GLU A 6 -12.58 -39.18 -10.66
CA GLU A 6 -13.27 -40.24 -9.92
C GLU A 6 -14.56 -40.59 -10.66
N LEU A 7 -14.76 -41.88 -10.94
CA LEU A 7 -15.92 -42.44 -11.62
C LEU A 7 -16.69 -43.31 -10.65
N TYR A 8 -17.98 -43.03 -10.48
CA TYR A 8 -18.89 -43.78 -9.63
C TYR A 8 -19.96 -44.42 -10.51
N LEU A 9 -20.08 -45.73 -10.41
CA LEU A 9 -21.21 -46.47 -10.96
C LEU A 9 -22.26 -46.63 -9.86
N ILE A 10 -23.48 -46.18 -10.09
CA ILE A 10 -24.53 -46.10 -9.07
C ILE A 10 -25.75 -46.88 -9.56
N PRO A 11 -26.32 -47.82 -8.77
CA PRO A 11 -27.49 -48.60 -9.16
C PRO A 11 -28.80 -47.82 -8.97
N ASP A 12 -28.79 -46.52 -9.30
CA ASP A 12 -29.92 -45.60 -9.23
C ASP A 12 -29.96 -44.73 -10.49
N ILE A 13 -31.01 -44.90 -11.29
CA ILE A 13 -31.16 -44.20 -12.57
C ILE A 13 -31.54 -42.73 -12.43
N VAL A 14 -32.13 -42.33 -11.30
CA VAL A 14 -32.53 -40.94 -11.05
C VAL A 14 -31.44 -40.15 -10.34
N TYR A 15 -30.28 -40.75 -10.06
CA TYR A 15 -29.19 -40.07 -9.36
C TYR A 15 -28.72 -38.80 -10.10
N CYS A 16 -28.68 -38.83 -11.43
CA CYS A 16 -28.32 -37.65 -12.23
C CYS A 16 -29.40 -36.55 -12.25
N GLU A 17 -30.60 -36.83 -11.74
CA GLU A 17 -31.68 -35.83 -11.58
C GLU A 17 -31.55 -35.04 -10.27
N ASP A 18 -30.73 -35.53 -9.32
CA ASP A 18 -30.47 -34.85 -8.05
C ASP A 18 -29.51 -33.66 -8.26
N PRO A 19 -29.85 -32.43 -7.81
CA PRO A 19 -28.93 -31.29 -7.88
C PRO A 19 -27.61 -31.49 -7.11
N TYR A 20 -27.55 -32.48 -6.22
CA TYR A 20 -26.38 -32.82 -5.41
C TYR A 20 -25.62 -34.06 -5.92
N TYR A 21 -25.80 -34.47 -7.18
CA TYR A 21 -25.11 -35.64 -7.76
C TYR A 21 -23.57 -35.57 -7.72
N LEU A 22 -23.01 -34.41 -7.38
CA LEU A 22 -21.57 -34.17 -7.24
C LEU A 22 -21.02 -34.49 -5.85
N ALA A 23 -21.89 -34.68 -4.86
CA ALA A 23 -21.48 -35.27 -3.60
C ALA A 23 -21.08 -36.73 -3.84
N PRO A 24 -20.07 -37.27 -3.14
CA PRO A 24 -19.79 -38.70 -3.20
C PRO A 24 -21.07 -39.50 -2.88
N PRO A 25 -21.51 -40.44 -3.73
CA PRO A 25 -22.67 -41.27 -3.44
C PRO A 25 -22.41 -42.10 -2.17
N PRO A 26 -23.42 -42.32 -1.31
CA PRO A 26 -23.24 -43.07 -0.08
C PRO A 26 -22.92 -44.55 -0.33
N ASP A 27 -23.52 -45.15 -1.37
CA ASP A 27 -23.39 -46.57 -1.69
C ASP A 27 -23.16 -46.79 -3.21
N PRO A 28 -21.98 -46.40 -3.76
CA PRO A 28 -21.67 -46.69 -5.15
C PRO A 28 -21.54 -48.19 -5.36
N PHE A 29 -22.06 -48.69 -6.49
CA PHE A 29 -21.81 -50.07 -6.93
C PHE A 29 -20.32 -50.31 -7.17
N GLU A 30 -19.65 -49.34 -7.82
CA GLU A 30 -18.22 -49.41 -8.11
C GLU A 30 -17.62 -48.00 -8.16
N VAL A 31 -16.36 -47.88 -7.73
CA VAL A 31 -15.56 -46.65 -7.84
C VAL A 31 -14.29 -46.95 -8.61
N ARG A 32 -13.97 -46.07 -9.57
CA ARG A 32 -12.73 -46.08 -10.34
C ARG A 32 -12.13 -44.68 -10.38
N ALA A 33 -10.85 -44.61 -10.65
CA ALA A 33 -10.18 -43.35 -10.91
C ALA A 33 -9.36 -43.47 -12.19
N VAL A 34 -9.35 -42.40 -12.97
CA VAL A 34 -8.44 -42.24 -14.10
C VAL A 34 -7.56 -41.02 -13.88
N GLN A 35 -6.39 -41.01 -14.52
CA GLN A 35 -5.38 -39.98 -14.27
C GLN A 35 -5.64 -38.71 -15.08
N TRP A 36 -6.30 -38.83 -16.24
CA TRP A 36 -6.52 -37.71 -17.14
C TRP A 36 -7.93 -37.72 -17.75
N VAL A 37 -8.42 -36.53 -18.10
CA VAL A 37 -9.60 -36.39 -18.94
C VAL A 37 -9.32 -37.00 -20.32
N GLY A 38 -10.14 -37.98 -20.71
CA GLY A 38 -9.99 -38.72 -21.97
C GLY A 38 -9.52 -40.16 -21.79
N ASP A 39 -9.04 -40.53 -20.60
CA ASP A 39 -8.79 -41.92 -20.24
C ASP A 39 -10.11 -42.71 -20.15
N SER A 40 -10.01 -44.02 -20.38
CA SER A 40 -11.14 -44.95 -20.27
C SER A 40 -10.88 -46.01 -19.21
N VAL A 41 -11.93 -46.46 -18.53
CA VAL A 41 -11.88 -47.59 -17.60
C VAL A 41 -12.94 -48.61 -17.95
N ASP A 42 -12.60 -49.89 -17.83
CA ASP A 42 -13.54 -50.99 -17.97
C ASP A 42 -14.13 -51.37 -16.60
N ILE A 43 -15.46 -51.43 -16.53
CA ILE A 43 -16.24 -51.72 -15.33
C ILE A 43 -17.02 -53.01 -15.59
N GLY A 44 -16.84 -54.03 -14.73
CA GLY A 44 -17.57 -55.29 -14.84
C GLY A 44 -16.88 -56.48 -14.16
N PRO A 45 -17.54 -57.67 -14.18
CA PRO A 45 -18.82 -57.95 -14.82
C PRO A 45 -20.03 -57.31 -14.11
N LEU A 46 -21.04 -56.88 -14.88
CA LEU A 46 -22.29 -56.30 -14.38
C LEU A 46 -23.47 -57.26 -14.57
N LEU A 47 -24.50 -57.15 -13.72
CA LEU A 47 -25.71 -57.94 -13.83
C LEU A 47 -26.57 -57.47 -15.01
N GLU A 48 -27.03 -58.42 -15.84
CA GLU A 48 -27.93 -58.13 -16.94
C GLU A 48 -29.23 -57.49 -16.44
N GLY A 49 -29.72 -56.48 -17.17
CA GLY A 49 -30.99 -55.82 -16.89
C GLY A 49 -30.94 -54.84 -15.72
N THR A 50 -29.83 -54.80 -14.97
CA THR A 50 -29.57 -53.74 -14.00
C THR A 50 -29.37 -52.42 -14.73
N ARG A 51 -29.91 -51.36 -14.15
CA ARG A 51 -29.75 -50.02 -14.66
C ARG A 51 -28.83 -49.22 -13.77
N PHE A 52 -28.01 -48.38 -14.38
CA PHE A 52 -27.01 -47.61 -13.67
C PHE A 52 -27.03 -46.15 -14.08
N ALA A 53 -26.52 -45.31 -13.19
CA ALA A 53 -25.97 -44.00 -13.52
C ALA A 53 -24.44 -44.06 -13.37
N VAL A 54 -23.74 -43.26 -14.18
CA VAL A 54 -22.31 -43.00 -14.03
C VAL A 54 -22.13 -41.53 -13.69
N VAL A 55 -21.45 -41.27 -12.57
CA VAL A 55 -21.03 -39.93 -12.15
C VAL A 55 -19.53 -39.83 -12.33
N ALA A 56 -19.06 -38.71 -12.88
CA ALA A 56 -17.65 -38.36 -12.98
C ALA A 56 -17.38 -37.08 -12.19
N ARG A 57 -16.38 -37.12 -11.30
CA ARG A 57 -15.90 -35.98 -10.51
C ARG A 57 -14.45 -35.71 -10.90
N GLY A 58 -14.20 -34.57 -11.53
CA GLY A 58 -12.86 -34.14 -11.91
C GLY A 58 -12.24 -33.27 -10.82
N ARG A 59 -11.01 -33.59 -10.41
CA ARG A 59 -10.25 -32.86 -9.39
C ARG A 59 -9.04 -32.15 -10.00
N ILE A 60 -8.65 -31.02 -9.40
CA ILE A 60 -7.42 -30.30 -9.76
C ILE A 60 -6.21 -31.13 -9.34
N THR A 61 -5.21 -31.26 -10.20
CA THR A 61 -4.02 -32.11 -9.95
C THR A 61 -3.28 -31.73 -8.67
N ASP A 62 -3.11 -30.44 -8.41
CA ASP A 62 -2.23 -29.95 -7.34
C ASP A 62 -2.93 -29.87 -5.98
N THR A 63 -4.22 -29.52 -5.96
CA THR A 63 -4.98 -29.32 -4.71
C THR A 63 -5.91 -30.49 -4.38
N ASN A 64 -6.14 -31.40 -5.33
CA ASN A 64 -7.11 -32.48 -5.21
C ASN A 64 -8.55 -32.00 -4.90
N VAL A 65 -8.90 -30.77 -5.26
CA VAL A 65 -10.22 -30.17 -5.06
C VAL A 65 -11.14 -30.44 -6.25
N LEU A 66 -12.44 -30.63 -6.01
CA LEU A 66 -13.45 -30.79 -7.05
C LEU A 66 -13.55 -29.52 -7.93
N ALA A 67 -13.29 -29.69 -9.23
CA ALA A 67 -13.37 -28.60 -10.21
C ALA A 67 -14.32 -28.89 -11.38
N ALA A 68 -14.71 -30.15 -11.57
CA ALA A 68 -15.60 -30.52 -12.65
C ALA A 68 -16.49 -31.70 -12.30
N GLY A 69 -17.63 -31.78 -12.98
CA GLY A 69 -18.65 -32.77 -12.74
C GLY A 69 -19.39 -33.17 -14.01
N GLY A 70 -19.80 -34.43 -14.07
CA GLY A 70 -20.63 -34.95 -15.15
C GLY A 70 -21.44 -36.16 -14.70
N CYS A 71 -22.61 -36.38 -15.30
CA CYS A 71 -23.46 -37.52 -14.97
C CYS A 71 -24.17 -38.04 -16.22
N VAL A 72 -24.26 -39.36 -16.35
CA VAL A 72 -25.05 -40.05 -17.38
C VAL A 72 -25.93 -41.09 -16.71
N GLY A 73 -27.25 -40.94 -16.84
CA GLY A 73 -28.27 -41.81 -16.23
C GLY A 73 -28.92 -42.81 -17.20
N ASP A 74 -29.81 -43.66 -16.67
CA ASP A 74 -30.58 -44.72 -17.35
C ASP A 74 -29.74 -45.62 -18.28
N LEU A 75 -28.51 -45.94 -17.89
CA LEU A 75 -27.65 -46.88 -18.62
C LEU A 75 -28.20 -48.30 -18.45
N ARG A 76 -28.40 -49.02 -19.56
CA ARG A 76 -28.95 -50.39 -19.56
C ARG A 76 -27.95 -51.36 -20.15
N ILE A 77 -27.52 -52.31 -19.34
CA ILE A 77 -26.56 -53.34 -19.75
C ILE A 77 -27.32 -54.60 -20.19
N ARG A 78 -27.06 -55.06 -21.41
CA ARG A 78 -27.58 -56.33 -21.93
C ARG A 78 -26.55 -57.44 -21.77
N ALA A 79 -26.99 -58.69 -21.64
CA ALA A 79 -26.05 -59.81 -21.50
C ALA A 79 -25.09 -59.90 -22.70
N GLY A 80 -23.80 -60.00 -22.38
CA GLY A 80 -22.74 -60.20 -23.37
C GLY A 80 -22.40 -58.97 -24.22
N GLU A 81 -23.02 -57.82 -23.98
CA GLU A 81 -22.72 -56.56 -24.68
C GLU A 81 -21.76 -55.69 -23.86
N ARG A 82 -20.85 -55.00 -24.57
CA ARG A 82 -20.05 -53.89 -24.01
C ARG A 82 -20.77 -52.59 -24.36
N LEU A 83 -21.01 -51.75 -23.35
CA LEU A 83 -21.57 -50.42 -23.53
C LEU A 83 -20.47 -49.37 -23.30
N ASP A 84 -20.15 -48.61 -24.35
CA ASP A 84 -19.24 -47.49 -24.23
C ASP A 84 -20.02 -46.24 -23.81
N VAL A 85 -19.63 -45.62 -22.69
CA VAL A 85 -20.30 -44.45 -22.11
C VAL A 85 -19.31 -43.29 -22.05
N GLN A 86 -19.67 -42.18 -22.69
CA GLN A 86 -18.89 -40.94 -22.60
C GLN A 86 -19.56 -40.01 -21.59
N VAL A 87 -18.84 -39.65 -20.53
CA VAL A 87 -19.31 -38.69 -19.52
C VAL A 87 -18.68 -37.34 -19.81
N MET A 88 -19.50 -36.36 -20.16
CA MET A 88 -19.03 -34.98 -20.37
C MET A 88 -18.82 -34.30 -19.02
N LEU A 89 -17.58 -33.88 -18.75
CA LEU A 89 -17.23 -33.10 -17.57
C LEU A 89 -17.43 -31.62 -17.85
N ASN A 90 -18.25 -30.97 -17.03
CA ASN A 90 -18.41 -29.51 -17.02
C ASN A 90 -17.68 -28.93 -15.82
N THR A 91 -16.92 -27.85 -16.02
CA THR A 91 -16.28 -27.13 -14.92
C THR A 91 -17.33 -26.53 -14.01
N LEU A 92 -17.10 -26.63 -12.70
CA LEU A 92 -17.98 -26.11 -11.68
C LEU A 92 -17.49 -24.71 -11.31
N PRO A 93 -18.29 -23.65 -11.57
CA PRO A 93 -17.88 -22.31 -11.18
C PRO A 93 -17.83 -22.22 -9.66
N LEU A 94 -16.73 -21.69 -9.14
CA LEU A 94 -16.61 -21.43 -7.70
C LEU A 94 -17.60 -20.33 -7.28
N ASN A 95 -18.03 -20.39 -6.03
CA ASN A 95 -18.87 -19.37 -5.40
C ASN A 95 -18.00 -18.41 -4.56
N PRO A 96 -17.66 -17.21 -5.08
CA PRO A 96 -16.84 -16.24 -4.36
C PRO A 96 -17.61 -15.48 -3.28
N ALA A 97 -18.89 -15.78 -3.05
CA ALA A 97 -19.67 -15.05 -2.07
C ALA A 97 -19.06 -15.20 -0.67
N GLY A 98 -18.80 -14.10 0.01
CA GLY A 98 -18.14 -14.11 1.31
C GLY A 98 -17.59 -12.77 1.74
N VAL A 99 -16.96 -12.75 2.91
CA VAL A 99 -16.15 -11.64 3.40
C VAL A 99 -14.71 -12.13 3.44
N TYR A 100 -13.77 -11.30 3.01
CA TYR A 100 -12.37 -11.62 2.88
C TYR A 100 -11.55 -10.51 3.53
N THR A 101 -10.56 -10.91 4.34
CA THR A 101 -9.46 -10.03 4.70
C THR A 101 -8.45 -10.03 3.57
N VAL A 102 -8.21 -8.87 2.98
CA VAL A 102 -7.37 -8.67 1.80
C VAL A 102 -6.19 -7.77 2.16
N SER A 103 -4.98 -8.27 1.93
CA SER A 103 -3.76 -7.47 1.95
C SER A 103 -3.48 -6.98 0.53
N ASN A 104 -3.41 -5.66 0.36
CA ASN A 104 -3.10 -5.01 -0.91
C ASN A 104 -1.77 -4.30 -0.77
N ASN A 105 -0.98 -4.29 -1.83
CA ASN A 105 0.24 -3.52 -1.92
C ASN A 105 0.14 -2.67 -3.19
N PHE A 106 0.06 -1.35 -3.02
CA PHE A 106 -0.01 -0.39 -4.10
C PHE A 106 1.34 0.27 -4.29
N ASP A 107 1.73 0.45 -5.56
CA ASP A 107 2.88 1.25 -5.95
C ASP A 107 2.41 2.55 -6.64
N PHE A 108 2.23 3.60 -5.86
CA PHE A 108 1.88 4.93 -6.35
C PHE A 108 3.09 5.74 -6.83
N THR A 109 4.25 5.11 -7.06
CA THR A 109 5.41 5.80 -7.61
C THR A 109 5.00 6.46 -8.94
N ASP A 110 5.23 7.77 -9.04
CA ASP A 110 4.82 8.63 -10.17
C ASP A 110 3.31 8.76 -10.46
N ALA A 111 2.44 8.12 -9.69
CA ALA A 111 1.00 8.07 -9.94
C ALA A 111 0.24 9.34 -9.52
N ILE A 112 0.92 10.26 -8.82
CA ILE A 112 0.31 11.43 -8.19
C ILE A 112 0.33 12.62 -9.17
N PRO A 113 -0.83 13.09 -9.66
CA PRO A 113 -0.86 14.18 -10.63
C PRO A 113 -0.62 15.57 -10.04
N GLY A 114 -0.27 16.49 -10.94
CA GLY A 114 -0.53 17.92 -10.80
C GLY A 114 0.14 18.59 -9.61
N THR A 115 -0.59 19.54 -9.03
CA THR A 115 -0.13 20.36 -7.88
C THR A 115 0.26 19.54 -6.66
N LEU A 116 -0.37 18.38 -6.46
CA LEU A 116 -0.03 17.47 -5.36
C LEU A 116 1.37 16.86 -5.56
N GLY A 117 1.64 16.38 -6.78
CA GLY A 117 2.98 15.94 -7.17
C GLY A 117 4.02 17.06 -7.08
N ASP A 118 3.65 18.29 -7.44
CA ASP A 118 4.52 19.46 -7.27
C ASP A 118 4.80 19.79 -5.81
N VAL A 119 3.81 19.67 -4.92
CA VAL A 119 4.02 19.89 -3.48
C VAL A 119 4.90 18.80 -2.89
N ILE A 120 4.72 17.53 -3.26
CA ILE A 120 5.58 16.44 -2.80
C ILE A 120 7.01 16.65 -3.28
N ARG A 121 7.20 16.97 -4.57
CA ARG A 121 8.52 17.35 -5.11
C ARG A 121 9.07 18.59 -4.45
N GLY A 122 8.22 19.55 -4.11
CA GLY A 122 8.56 20.77 -3.37
C GLY A 122 9.02 20.45 -1.95
N LEU A 123 8.36 19.54 -1.24
CA LEU A 123 8.81 19.05 0.07
C LEU A 123 10.16 18.33 -0.05
N VAL A 124 10.33 17.48 -1.06
CA VAL A 124 11.63 16.82 -1.31
C VAL A 124 12.73 17.82 -1.67
N ARG A 125 12.45 18.83 -2.49
CA ARG A 125 13.41 19.91 -2.79
C ARG A 125 13.70 20.79 -1.59
N PHE A 126 12.68 21.08 -0.79
CA PHE A 126 12.78 21.84 0.44
C PHE A 126 13.68 21.12 1.43
N PHE A 127 13.48 19.82 1.64
CA PHE A 127 14.32 19.01 2.52
C PHE A 127 15.66 18.60 1.89
N GLY A 128 15.75 18.60 0.57
CA GLY A 128 16.93 18.23 -0.22
C GLY A 128 17.12 16.72 -0.36
N ASP A 129 17.88 16.33 -1.39
CA ASP A 129 18.53 15.01 -1.46
C ASP A 129 20.05 15.21 -1.47
N GLN A 130 20.83 14.12 -1.45
CA GLN A 130 22.30 14.21 -1.46
C GLN A 130 22.90 14.87 -2.72
N HIS A 131 22.12 15.10 -3.79
CA HIS A 131 22.59 15.43 -5.14
C HIS A 131 22.03 16.77 -5.70
N HIS A 132 21.05 17.41 -5.05
CA HIS A 132 20.43 18.67 -5.51
C HIS A 132 20.70 19.86 -4.56
N GLU A 133 20.69 21.08 -5.14
CA GLU A 133 20.81 22.34 -4.40
C GLU A 133 19.65 22.49 -3.40
N ARG A 134 20.00 22.82 -2.15
CA ARG A 134 19.10 22.82 -0.98
C ARG A 134 18.28 24.12 -0.95
N GLU A 135 17.00 24.08 -1.30
CA GLU A 135 16.14 25.29 -1.27
C GLU A 135 15.99 25.87 0.14
N ILE A 136 15.93 25.02 1.18
CA ILE A 136 15.91 25.49 2.57
C ILE A 136 17.19 26.24 2.96
N ALA A 137 18.34 25.82 2.41
CA ALA A 137 19.59 26.53 2.65
C ALA A 137 19.51 27.92 2.03
N GLY A 138 19.01 28.05 0.79
CA GLY A 138 18.76 29.34 0.14
C GLY A 138 17.82 30.24 0.95
N LEU A 139 16.69 29.71 1.42
CA LEU A 139 15.77 30.43 2.31
C LEU A 139 16.44 30.90 3.60
N ILE A 140 17.26 30.05 4.22
CA ILE A 140 18.03 30.39 5.42
C ILE A 140 19.06 31.48 5.09
N PHE A 141 19.76 31.38 3.95
CA PHE A 141 20.74 32.38 3.50
C PHE A 141 20.09 33.75 3.25
N ASP A 142 18.98 33.80 2.51
CA ASP A 142 18.27 35.04 2.21
C ASP A 142 17.78 35.74 3.50
N LEU A 143 17.30 34.97 4.47
CA LEU A 143 16.84 35.50 5.75
C LEU A 143 18.00 35.94 6.65
N ILE A 144 19.10 35.19 6.67
CA ILE A 144 20.32 35.61 7.39
C ILE A 144 20.91 36.87 6.75
N GLU A 145 20.91 36.98 5.43
CA GLU A 145 21.36 38.19 4.73
C GLU A 145 20.47 39.39 5.08
N GLY A 146 19.15 39.20 5.12
CA GLY A 146 18.20 40.21 5.56
C GLY A 146 18.47 40.69 7.00
N LEU A 147 18.67 39.76 7.93
CA LEU A 147 18.98 40.08 9.33
C LEU A 147 20.37 40.71 9.50
N ALA A 148 21.36 40.26 8.73
CA ALA A 148 22.70 40.85 8.71
C ALA A 148 22.65 42.30 8.17
N ARG A 149 21.83 42.57 7.16
CA ARG A 149 21.59 43.92 6.62
C ARG A 149 20.90 44.81 7.66
N ASP A 150 19.91 44.29 8.39
CA ASP A 150 19.24 45.03 9.47
C ASP A 150 20.20 45.34 10.63
N ALA A 151 21.04 44.38 11.03
CA ALA A 151 22.07 44.57 12.04
C ALA A 151 23.13 45.58 11.58
N ALA A 152 23.56 45.50 10.32
CA ALA A 152 24.52 46.42 9.71
C ALA A 152 23.97 47.86 9.64
N GLY A 153 22.68 48.03 9.37
CA GLY A 153 21.99 49.32 9.39
C GLY A 153 21.99 50.01 10.77
N ILE A 154 22.12 49.26 11.85
CA ILE A 154 22.15 49.77 13.24
C ILE A 154 23.56 50.20 13.67
N ILE A 155 24.62 49.64 13.07
CA ILE A 155 26.00 49.72 13.62
C ILE A 155 26.92 50.69 12.81
N GLY A 156 26.50 51.14 11.63
CA GLY A 156 27.21 52.18 10.85
C GLY A 156 28.25 51.65 9.86
N GLU A 157 28.63 52.50 8.90
CA GLU A 157 29.31 52.18 7.62
C GLU A 157 30.58 51.30 7.74
N LEU A 158 31.37 51.47 8.80
CA LEU A 158 32.62 50.72 9.03
C LEU A 158 32.38 49.23 9.36
N VAL A 159 31.25 48.89 9.99
CA VAL A 159 30.91 47.51 10.37
C VAL A 159 30.19 46.77 9.25
N VAL A 160 29.55 47.51 8.33
CA VAL A 160 28.84 46.95 7.17
C VAL A 160 29.80 46.17 6.26
N ASP A 161 30.99 46.70 5.99
CA ASP A 161 31.98 46.02 5.13
C ASP A 161 32.55 44.75 5.79
N LEU A 162 32.77 44.79 7.11
CA LEU A 162 33.24 43.64 7.90
C LEU A 162 32.19 42.53 7.98
N VAL A 163 30.92 42.90 8.19
CA VAL A 163 29.81 41.94 8.25
C VAL A 163 29.54 41.35 6.87
N ARG A 164 29.56 42.16 5.80
CA ARG A 164 29.35 41.68 4.43
C ARG A 164 30.41 40.67 4.01
N GLN A 165 31.68 40.98 4.28
CA GLN A 165 32.80 40.08 3.95
C GLN A 165 32.75 38.78 4.78
N TRP A 166 32.28 38.85 6.03
CA TRP A 166 32.04 37.68 6.87
C TRP A 166 30.84 36.84 6.38
N VAL A 167 29.74 37.48 5.95
CA VAL A 167 28.55 36.79 5.43
C VAL A 167 28.84 36.05 4.12
N GLU A 168 29.65 36.62 3.23
CA GLU A 168 29.90 36.01 1.91
C GLU A 168 30.89 34.81 1.99
N ASP A 169 31.99 34.93 2.76
CA ASP A 169 33.06 33.90 2.77
C ASP A 169 33.08 33.01 4.04
N ASP A 170 32.74 33.54 5.21
CA ASP A 170 32.84 32.81 6.48
C ASP A 170 31.54 32.08 6.84
N LEU A 171 30.37 32.66 6.53
CA LEU A 171 29.08 32.06 6.87
C LEU A 171 28.86 30.72 6.16
N ASN A 172 29.18 30.64 4.86
CA ASN A 172 29.10 29.39 4.10
C ASN A 172 29.95 28.29 4.72
N ARG A 173 31.17 28.63 5.16
CA ARG A 173 32.09 27.71 5.81
C ARG A 173 31.63 27.35 7.23
N ILE A 174 31.08 28.30 7.98
CA ILE A 174 30.56 28.07 9.34
C ILE A 174 29.29 27.22 9.31
N ILE A 175 28.39 27.44 8.36
CA ILE A 175 27.19 26.61 8.18
C ILE A 175 27.58 25.20 7.78
N ASN A 176 28.50 25.04 6.82
CA ASN A 176 28.98 23.72 6.42
C ASN A 176 29.77 23.04 7.55
N ASP A 177 30.66 23.73 8.25
CA ASP A 177 31.40 23.18 9.41
C ASP A 177 30.44 22.84 10.56
N TYR A 178 29.41 23.64 10.81
CA TYR A 178 28.36 23.31 11.77
C TYR A 178 27.65 22.03 11.34
N ILE A 179 27.10 21.95 10.12
CA ILE A 179 26.43 20.75 9.60
C ILE A 179 27.33 19.50 9.69
N ASP A 180 28.61 19.64 9.34
CA ASP A 180 29.57 18.54 9.22
C ASP A 180 30.28 18.17 10.52
N ARG A 181 30.21 18.97 11.59
CA ARG A 181 30.92 18.69 12.86
C ARG A 181 30.07 18.80 14.11
N ASP A 182 29.29 19.87 14.21
CA ASP A 182 28.56 20.23 15.43
C ASP A 182 27.05 20.03 15.30
N GLY A 183 26.61 19.73 14.08
CA GLY A 183 25.25 19.43 13.70
C GLY A 183 24.85 18.12 14.35
N PRO A 184 23.68 18.07 15.02
CA PRO A 184 23.17 16.82 15.59
C PRO A 184 23.02 15.74 14.50
N ASP A 185 23.20 14.45 14.87
CA ASP A 185 23.24 13.33 13.91
C ASP A 185 22.02 13.29 12.97
N TRP A 186 20.85 13.67 13.50
CA TRP A 186 19.62 13.78 12.72
C TRP A 186 19.76 14.72 11.53
N LEU A 187 20.60 15.77 11.57
CA LEU A 187 20.79 16.72 10.47
C LEU A 187 21.46 16.06 9.25
N ARG A 188 22.23 14.99 9.46
CA ARG A 188 22.79 14.17 8.37
C ARG A 188 21.78 13.11 7.91
N ASP A 189 21.03 12.55 8.85
CA ASP A 189 19.95 11.59 8.54
C ASP A 189 18.77 12.26 7.85
N PHE A 190 18.52 13.54 8.12
CA PHE A 190 17.43 14.37 7.59
C PHE A 190 17.40 14.39 6.07
N PHE A 191 18.58 14.37 5.44
CA PHE A 191 18.73 14.33 3.98
C PHE A 191 18.46 12.96 3.37
N THR A 192 18.46 11.89 4.19
CA THR A 192 17.99 10.55 3.80
C THR A 192 16.47 10.42 3.93
N ILE A 193 15.84 11.25 4.78
CA ILE A 193 14.40 11.19 5.06
C ILE A 193 13.55 11.66 3.87
N GLY A 194 14.05 12.60 3.06
CA GLY A 194 13.31 13.08 1.88
C GLY A 194 12.99 11.96 0.88
N SER A 195 13.96 11.08 0.60
CA SER A 195 13.76 9.89 -0.24
C SER A 195 12.92 8.81 0.44
N ASP A 196 13.05 8.66 1.75
CA ASP A 196 12.29 7.69 2.52
C ASP A 196 10.80 8.08 2.60
N LEU A 197 10.49 9.37 2.74
CA LEU A 197 9.11 9.86 2.83
C LEU A 197 8.30 9.52 1.58
N ILE A 198 8.86 9.75 0.38
CA ILE A 198 8.20 9.34 -0.86
C ILE A 198 8.03 7.82 -0.88
N SER A 199 9.07 7.07 -0.54
CA SER A 199 9.03 5.60 -0.56
C SER A 199 7.96 5.03 0.38
N ILE A 200 7.77 5.65 1.55
CA ILE A 200 6.76 5.26 2.55
C ILE A 200 5.34 5.44 2.00
N VAL A 201 5.08 6.54 1.30
CA VAL A 201 3.73 6.85 0.80
C VAL A 201 3.49 6.28 -0.59
N SER A 202 4.55 5.99 -1.36
CA SER A 202 4.44 5.40 -2.69
C SER A 202 4.25 3.89 -2.64
N ASN A 203 4.90 3.19 -1.70
CA ASN A 203 4.71 1.76 -1.49
C ASN A 203 3.83 1.54 -0.26
N MET A 204 2.52 1.42 -0.49
CA MET A 204 1.55 1.37 0.58
C MET A 204 0.95 -0.03 0.72
N GLU A 205 1.14 -0.63 1.90
CA GLU A 205 0.42 -1.84 2.28
C GLU A 205 -0.93 -1.44 2.91
N VAL A 206 -2.01 -1.98 2.37
CA VAL A 206 -3.39 -1.71 2.78
C VAL A 206 -4.05 -3.01 3.19
N ILE A 207 -4.50 -3.06 4.45
CA ILE A 207 -5.37 -4.12 4.91
C ILE A 207 -6.81 -3.67 4.69
N SER A 208 -7.56 -4.43 3.92
CA SER A 208 -8.94 -4.14 3.58
C SER A 208 -9.84 -5.34 3.85
N GLN A 209 -11.11 -5.08 4.10
CA GLN A 209 -12.16 -6.09 4.10
C GLN A 209 -12.92 -5.99 2.78
N MET A 210 -12.90 -7.08 2.01
CA MET A 210 -13.63 -7.20 0.75
C MET A 210 -14.83 -8.11 0.95
N ARG A 211 -16.02 -7.66 0.55
CA ARG A 211 -17.25 -8.45 0.57
C ARG A 211 -17.70 -8.68 -0.85
N LEU A 212 -17.90 -9.94 -1.21
CA LEU A 212 -18.40 -10.36 -2.52
C LEU A 212 -19.79 -10.95 -2.35
N ASP A 213 -20.74 -10.48 -3.16
CA ASP A 213 -22.10 -11.02 -3.21
C ASP A 213 -22.17 -12.28 -4.07
N LYS A 214 -23.25 -13.05 -3.90
CA LYS A 214 -23.50 -14.24 -4.71
C LYS A 214 -23.55 -13.89 -6.21
N PRO A 215 -22.78 -14.60 -7.06
CA PRO A 215 -22.85 -14.38 -8.50
C PRO A 215 -24.26 -14.62 -9.06
N ARG A 216 -24.61 -13.79 -10.04
CA ARG A 216 -25.80 -13.96 -10.88
C ARG A 216 -25.57 -15.10 -11.87
N ARG A 217 -26.62 -15.49 -12.58
CA ARG A 217 -26.57 -16.61 -13.56
C ARG A 217 -25.58 -16.40 -14.71
N ASP A 218 -25.22 -15.17 -15.00
CA ASP A 218 -24.25 -14.79 -16.04
C ASP A 218 -22.80 -14.72 -15.52
N GLY A 219 -22.58 -15.04 -14.24
CA GLY A 219 -21.29 -14.99 -13.57
C GLY A 219 -20.90 -13.61 -13.06
N THR A 220 -21.75 -12.59 -13.23
CA THR A 220 -21.49 -11.26 -12.66
C THR A 220 -21.79 -11.23 -11.16
N PHE A 221 -21.02 -10.49 -10.39
CA PHE A 221 -21.23 -10.30 -8.96
C PHE A 221 -21.05 -8.83 -8.60
N ASN A 222 -21.63 -8.45 -7.48
CA ASN A 222 -21.39 -7.15 -6.86
C ASN A 222 -20.41 -7.35 -5.71
N GLY A 223 -19.65 -6.33 -5.37
CA GLY A 223 -18.74 -6.35 -4.24
C GLY A 223 -18.58 -4.98 -3.59
N SER A 224 -17.97 -4.98 -2.42
CA SER A 224 -17.55 -3.77 -1.73
C SER A 224 -16.22 -3.99 -1.05
N GLN A 225 -15.37 -2.97 -1.03
CA GLN A 225 -14.09 -2.97 -0.34
C GLN A 225 -14.07 -1.83 0.66
N ASN A 226 -13.64 -2.13 1.88
CA ASN A 226 -13.44 -1.15 2.94
C ASN A 226 -12.01 -1.27 3.47
N TRP A 227 -11.26 -0.18 3.52
CA TRP A 227 -9.94 -0.20 4.15
C TRP A 227 -10.11 -0.22 5.67
N ILE A 228 -9.37 -1.10 6.34
CA ILE A 228 -9.44 -1.28 7.80
C ILE A 228 -8.11 -1.00 8.49
N GLY A 229 -7.01 -0.95 7.73
CA GLY A 229 -5.72 -0.47 8.23
C GLY A 229 -4.72 -0.23 7.11
N LEU A 230 -3.65 0.48 7.46
CA LEU A 230 -2.51 0.77 6.59
C LEU A 230 -1.23 0.37 7.30
N ALA A 231 -0.25 -0.12 6.55
CA ALA A 231 1.09 -0.37 7.05
C ALA A 231 2.11 0.40 6.22
N PHE A 232 2.98 1.11 6.94
CA PHE A 232 4.04 1.96 6.39
C PHE A 232 5.39 1.35 6.71
N TYR A 233 6.32 1.42 5.75
CA TYR A 233 7.66 0.86 5.90
C TYR A 233 8.69 1.98 6.02
N TRP A 234 9.16 2.23 7.24
CA TRP A 234 10.18 3.23 7.52
C TRP A 234 11.37 2.63 8.28
N ARG A 235 12.58 2.85 7.74
CA ARG A 235 13.80 2.20 8.21
C ARG A 235 14.37 2.75 9.51
N LEU A 236 14.06 3.99 9.92
CA LEU A 236 14.61 4.53 11.16
C LEU A 236 13.69 4.19 12.35
N PRO A 237 14.23 3.72 13.49
CA PRO A 237 15.65 3.63 13.87
C PRO A 237 16.24 2.20 13.74
N CYS A 238 15.85 1.41 12.75
CA CYS A 238 16.34 0.04 12.57
C CYS A 238 17.84 0.01 12.18
N GLU A 239 18.72 -0.08 13.16
CA GLU A 239 20.16 -0.36 12.97
C GLU A 239 20.48 -1.86 13.15
N GLY A 240 21.39 -2.41 12.33
CA GLY A 240 21.97 -3.76 12.53
C GLY A 240 21.41 -4.86 11.63
N ASN A 241 21.25 -6.08 12.17
CA ASN A 241 20.63 -7.24 11.52
C ASN A 241 19.16 -7.31 11.97
N PRO A 242 18.25 -6.53 11.37
CA PRO A 242 16.99 -6.20 12.00
C PRO A 242 16.01 -7.38 11.90
N ASP A 243 15.06 -7.39 12.81
CA ASP A 243 13.82 -8.16 12.70
C ASP A 243 13.25 -8.01 11.26
N PRO A 244 12.75 -9.07 10.60
CA PRO A 244 12.06 -8.95 9.30
C PRO A 244 10.92 -7.91 9.31
N ASP A 245 10.32 -7.62 10.48
CA ASP A 245 9.28 -6.60 10.65
C ASP A 245 9.81 -5.24 11.13
N CYS A 246 11.13 -5.08 11.28
CA CYS A 246 11.70 -3.80 11.69
C CYS A 246 11.40 -2.73 10.65
N GLY A 247 10.71 -1.69 11.09
CA GLY A 247 10.31 -0.58 10.25
C GLY A 247 8.92 -0.72 9.65
N ARG A 248 8.17 -1.81 9.93
CA ARG A 248 6.76 -1.89 9.59
C ARG A 248 5.91 -1.25 10.69
N TYR A 249 5.19 -0.19 10.35
CA TYR A 249 4.29 0.53 11.24
C TYR A 249 2.86 0.38 10.75
N ALA A 250 2.08 -0.45 11.43
CA ALA A 250 0.68 -0.70 11.11
C ALA A 250 -0.24 0.18 11.96
N PHE A 251 -1.24 0.78 11.31
CA PHE A 251 -2.26 1.62 11.91
C PHE A 251 -3.63 1.14 11.48
N THR A 252 -4.58 1.09 12.41
CA THR A 252 -5.99 0.91 12.07
C THR A 252 -6.54 2.20 11.46
N MET A 253 -7.66 2.12 10.74
CA MET A 253 -8.32 3.35 10.27
C MET A 253 -8.77 4.24 11.43
N ASP A 254 -9.06 3.68 12.61
CA ASP A 254 -9.38 4.46 13.81
C ASP A 254 -8.16 5.24 14.32
N ASP A 255 -6.96 4.65 14.30
CA ASP A 255 -5.72 5.34 14.66
C ASP A 255 -5.45 6.51 13.70
N ILE A 256 -5.68 6.29 12.40
CA ILE A 256 -5.46 7.31 11.36
C ILE A 256 -6.51 8.44 11.49
N ALA A 257 -7.77 8.09 11.75
CA ALA A 257 -8.85 9.05 11.94
C ALA A 257 -8.70 9.86 13.24
N ALA A 258 -8.16 9.24 14.30
CA ALA A 258 -7.82 9.92 15.55
C ALA A 258 -6.59 10.84 15.42
N GLY A 259 -5.76 10.62 14.40
CA GLY A 259 -4.67 11.51 14.03
C GLY A 259 -5.18 12.90 13.66
N GLY A 260 -4.38 13.94 13.93
CA GLY A 260 -4.79 15.35 13.82
C GLY A 260 -5.29 15.82 12.43
N GLU A 261 -5.16 15.00 11.39
CA GLU A 261 -5.59 15.30 10.02
C GLU A 261 -6.89 14.59 9.60
N GLY A 262 -7.41 13.64 10.40
CA GLY A 262 -8.71 12.99 10.21
C GLY A 262 -8.92 12.44 8.79
N VAL A 263 -8.23 11.35 8.43
CA VAL A 263 -8.48 10.63 7.17
C VAL A 263 -9.77 9.83 7.32
N GLU A 264 -10.70 10.03 6.40
CA GLU A 264 -11.98 9.30 6.40
C GLU A 264 -11.83 7.85 5.92
N LEU A 265 -12.83 7.02 6.24
CA LEU A 265 -12.89 5.64 5.79
C LEU A 265 -12.88 5.56 4.26
N VAL A 266 -11.95 4.80 3.70
CA VAL A 266 -11.85 4.57 2.25
C VAL A 266 -12.74 3.38 1.90
N PHE A 267 -13.84 3.66 1.20
CA PHE A 267 -14.85 2.68 0.80
C PHE A 267 -15.11 2.73 -0.70
N GLY A 268 -15.25 1.56 -1.31
CA GLY A 268 -15.60 1.39 -2.72
C GLY A 268 -16.66 0.30 -2.89
N GLN A 269 -17.58 0.53 -3.83
CA GLN A 269 -18.46 -0.52 -4.37
C GLN A 269 -18.06 -0.81 -5.80
N PHE A 270 -18.11 -2.07 -6.19
CA PHE A 270 -17.72 -2.50 -7.51
C PHE A 270 -18.61 -3.61 -8.03
N ASP A 271 -18.62 -3.74 -9.35
CA ASP A 271 -19.13 -4.91 -10.03
C ASP A 271 -17.94 -5.74 -10.50
N GLY A 272 -18.14 -7.04 -10.66
CA GLY A 272 -17.14 -7.95 -11.18
C GLY A 272 -17.77 -9.10 -11.93
N ARG A 273 -16.92 -9.99 -12.44
CA ARG A 273 -17.35 -11.19 -13.14
C ARG A 273 -16.36 -12.32 -12.92
N ILE A 274 -16.91 -13.52 -12.77
CA ILE A 274 -16.14 -14.76 -12.86
C ILE A 274 -15.90 -15.04 -14.35
N HIS A 275 -14.64 -14.97 -14.75
CA HIS A 275 -14.14 -15.49 -16.02
C HIS A 275 -13.66 -16.93 -15.80
N SER A 276 -13.90 -17.82 -16.76
CA SER A 276 -13.60 -19.25 -16.56
C SER A 276 -14.28 -19.81 -15.29
N TYR A 277 -13.69 -20.80 -14.60
CA TYR A 277 -14.26 -21.39 -13.38
C TYR A 277 -13.66 -20.80 -12.09
N ASP A 278 -12.46 -20.22 -12.17
CA ASP A 278 -11.64 -19.77 -11.05
C ASP A 278 -11.04 -18.37 -11.24
N GLN A 279 -11.27 -17.66 -12.35
CA GLN A 279 -10.69 -16.32 -12.54
C GLN A 279 -11.73 -15.24 -12.22
N GLY A 280 -11.35 -14.26 -11.42
CA GLY A 280 -12.15 -13.09 -11.10
C GLY A 280 -11.65 -11.85 -11.83
N VAL A 281 -12.58 -11.04 -12.32
CA VAL A 281 -12.32 -9.68 -12.82
C VAL A 281 -13.16 -8.71 -12.00
N ILE A 282 -12.54 -7.66 -11.48
CA ILE A 282 -13.16 -6.53 -10.80
C ILE A 282 -13.17 -5.37 -11.79
N TYR A 283 -14.35 -4.85 -12.11
CA TYR A 283 -14.47 -3.74 -13.05
C TYR A 283 -14.01 -2.41 -12.43
N PRO A 284 -13.68 -1.42 -13.28
CA PRO A 284 -13.35 -0.07 -12.84
C PRO A 284 -14.37 0.50 -11.87
N HIS A 285 -13.88 0.92 -10.70
CA HIS A 285 -14.67 1.58 -9.68
C HIS A 285 -13.84 2.65 -8.96
N THR A 286 -14.51 3.55 -8.26
CA THR A 286 -13.84 4.67 -7.58
C THR A 286 -13.81 4.48 -6.07
N MET A 287 -12.71 4.89 -5.45
CA MET A 287 -12.55 5.00 -4.00
C MET A 287 -12.11 6.43 -3.65
N ASP A 288 -12.71 7.01 -2.62
CA ASP A 288 -12.31 8.32 -2.11
C ASP A 288 -11.07 8.15 -1.22
N LEU A 289 -9.90 8.53 -1.73
CA LEU A 289 -8.63 8.42 -1.03
C LEU A 289 -8.12 9.83 -0.75
N GLN A 290 -8.05 10.27 0.50
CA GLN A 290 -7.51 11.58 0.85
C GLN A 290 -5.96 11.53 0.94
N TYR A 291 -5.30 11.27 -0.19
CA TYR A 291 -3.87 10.95 -0.24
C TYR A 291 -3.00 12.02 0.42
N GLY A 292 -3.27 13.31 0.21
CA GLY A 292 -2.48 14.35 0.84
C GLY A 292 -2.66 14.45 2.36
N ARG A 293 -3.83 14.11 2.91
CA ARG A 293 -4.00 13.97 4.38
C ARG A 293 -3.23 12.76 4.91
N LEU A 294 -3.12 11.71 4.11
CA LEU A 294 -2.33 10.54 4.47
C LEU A 294 -0.83 10.85 4.59
N ILE A 295 -0.27 11.62 3.65
CA ILE A 295 1.12 12.09 3.72
C ILE A 295 1.34 12.87 5.02
N LEU A 296 0.39 13.74 5.38
CA LEU A 296 0.47 14.51 6.62
C LEU A 296 0.36 13.65 7.87
N PHE A 297 -0.49 12.63 7.84
CA PHE A 297 -0.54 11.64 8.92
C PHE A 297 0.81 10.97 9.12
N VAL A 298 1.43 10.46 8.04
CA VAL A 298 2.75 9.82 8.08
C VAL A 298 3.81 10.80 8.59
N LEU A 299 3.84 12.02 8.06
CA LEU A 299 4.80 13.03 8.49
C LEU A 299 4.68 13.36 9.99
N ASN A 300 3.46 13.64 10.47
CA ASN A 300 3.21 14.13 11.82
C ASN A 300 3.22 13.04 12.91
N ASN A 301 2.86 11.80 12.55
CA ASN A 301 2.68 10.71 13.53
C ASN A 301 3.77 9.64 13.44
N LEU A 302 4.46 9.53 12.29
CA LEU A 302 5.54 8.56 12.11
C LEU A 302 6.90 9.25 12.09
N ILE A 303 7.10 10.18 11.14
CA ILE A 303 8.43 10.71 10.83
C ILE A 303 8.89 11.73 11.88
N LEU A 304 8.15 12.83 12.06
CA LEU A 304 8.55 13.95 12.93
C LEU A 304 8.80 13.57 14.40
N PRO A 305 8.01 12.68 15.03
CA PRO A 305 8.25 12.33 16.43
C PRO A 305 9.63 11.72 16.66
N VAL A 306 10.13 10.96 15.70
CA VAL A 306 11.42 10.27 15.80
C VAL A 306 12.57 11.22 15.45
N ILE A 307 12.44 12.05 14.42
CA ILE A 307 13.56 12.85 13.91
C ILE A 307 13.67 14.24 14.55
N ALA A 308 12.56 14.75 15.08
CA ALA A 308 12.44 16.10 15.59
C ALA A 308 12.01 16.14 17.05
N ASN A 309 12.53 15.21 17.85
CA ASN A 309 12.38 15.16 19.31
C ASN A 309 10.91 15.24 19.78
N GLY A 310 10.05 14.38 19.22
CA GLY A 310 8.63 14.29 19.59
C GLY A 310 7.72 15.34 18.95
N ALA A 311 8.17 16.04 17.91
CA ALA A 311 7.31 17.01 17.21
C ALA A 311 6.17 16.31 16.45
N HIS A 312 5.00 16.96 16.43
CA HIS A 312 3.80 16.47 15.74
C HIS A 312 3.31 17.43 14.64
N ASN A 313 4.12 18.43 14.30
CA ASN A 313 3.89 19.34 13.18
C ASN A 313 5.23 19.88 12.68
N LEU A 314 5.28 20.32 11.42
CA LEU A 314 6.53 20.77 10.81
C LEU A 314 7.18 21.96 11.51
N ARG A 315 6.39 22.87 12.08
CA ARG A 315 6.94 24.05 12.75
C ARG A 315 7.72 23.68 14.00
N ASP A 316 7.09 22.92 14.89
CA ASP A 316 7.74 22.41 16.09
C ASP A 316 8.89 21.47 15.70
N GLY A 317 8.70 20.71 14.62
CA GLY A 317 9.72 19.88 14.03
C GLY A 317 10.97 20.68 13.69
N LEU A 318 10.84 21.71 12.85
CA LEU A 318 11.93 22.59 12.43
C LEU A 318 12.58 23.30 13.61
N LEU A 319 11.81 23.77 14.59
CA LEU A 319 12.35 24.42 15.79
C LEU A 319 13.16 23.45 16.67
N ASN A 320 12.64 22.25 16.91
CA ASN A 320 13.32 21.21 17.67
C ASN A 320 14.59 20.75 16.97
N MET A 321 14.51 20.59 15.64
CA MET A 321 15.62 20.21 14.79
C MET A 321 16.72 21.28 14.81
N ALA A 322 16.38 22.55 14.56
CA ALA A 322 17.34 23.64 14.42
C ALA A 322 18.38 23.76 15.55
N ASN A 323 18.02 23.37 16.78
CA ASN A 323 18.84 23.55 17.96
C ASN A 323 19.46 24.96 18.00
N CYS A 324 18.60 25.98 17.90
CA CYS A 324 19.03 27.38 17.85
C CYS A 324 20.00 27.80 18.96
N PRO A 325 19.89 27.29 20.22
CA PRO A 325 20.89 27.52 21.24
C PRO A 325 22.28 26.98 20.85
N GLY A 326 22.35 25.75 20.34
CA GLY A 326 23.59 25.12 19.89
C GLY A 326 24.18 25.80 18.66
N PHE A 327 23.34 26.23 17.72
CA PHE A 327 23.77 27.04 16.57
C PHE A 327 24.39 28.37 17.00
N ALA A 328 23.74 29.09 17.93
CA ALA A 328 24.26 30.33 18.49
C ALA A 328 25.58 30.12 19.26
N ASP A 329 25.72 29.00 19.97
CA ASP A 329 26.97 28.61 20.60
C ASP A 329 28.07 28.31 19.57
N GLY A 330 27.75 27.59 18.49
CA GLY A 330 28.70 27.30 17.40
C GLY A 330 29.25 28.59 16.78
N ILE A 331 28.38 29.54 16.44
CA ILE A 331 28.78 30.81 15.83
C ILE A 331 29.63 31.66 16.79
N THR A 332 29.26 31.74 18.06
CA THR A 332 30.01 32.56 19.03
C THR A 332 31.25 31.86 19.60
N GLY A 333 31.43 30.56 19.32
CA GLY A 333 32.41 29.70 19.98
C GLY A 333 32.14 29.54 21.47
N GLY A 334 30.86 29.45 21.86
CA GLY A 334 30.38 29.31 23.24
C GLY A 334 30.50 30.60 24.08
N ARG A 335 30.56 31.77 23.43
CA ARG A 335 30.75 33.07 24.10
C ARG A 335 29.45 33.86 24.14
N SER A 336 29.41 34.92 24.94
CA SER A 336 28.23 35.80 24.98
C SER A 336 28.02 36.64 23.72
N HIS A 337 29.04 36.79 22.88
CA HIS A 337 29.00 37.60 21.66
C HIS A 337 29.87 36.99 20.56
N LEU A 338 29.45 37.17 19.31
CA LEU A 338 30.32 37.00 18.14
C LEU A 338 31.36 38.12 18.14
N ARG A 339 32.64 37.74 18.02
CA ARG A 339 33.77 38.68 18.03
C ARG A 339 34.58 38.58 16.74
N LEU A 340 34.60 39.65 15.96
CA LEU A 340 35.53 39.81 14.84
C LEU A 340 36.52 40.94 15.17
N GLY A 341 37.82 40.67 15.03
CA GLY A 341 38.86 41.66 15.32
C GLY A 341 38.87 42.17 16.77
N GLY A 342 38.29 41.43 17.73
CA GLY A 342 38.18 41.82 19.14
C GLY A 342 36.97 42.71 19.48
N ILE A 343 36.15 43.05 18.49
CA ILE A 343 34.94 43.87 18.65
C ILE A 343 33.73 42.95 18.86
N ASN A 344 32.88 43.25 19.84
CA ASN A 344 31.62 42.55 20.02
C ASN A 344 30.63 43.05 18.96
N ILE A 345 30.18 42.17 18.07
CA ILE A 345 29.29 42.55 16.96
C ILE A 345 27.85 42.28 17.33
N VAL A 346 27.55 41.03 17.69
CA VAL A 346 26.18 40.58 17.98
C VAL A 346 26.20 39.64 19.19
N SER A 347 25.17 39.74 20.03
CA SER A 347 25.05 38.88 21.21
C SER A 347 24.61 37.46 20.81
N ARG A 348 24.98 36.46 21.59
CA ARG A 348 24.54 35.06 21.42
C ARG A 348 23.01 34.96 21.39
N ASN A 349 22.33 35.63 22.32
CA ASN A 349 20.87 35.60 22.40
C ASN A 349 20.22 36.18 21.13
N THR A 350 20.81 37.23 20.56
CA THR A 350 20.34 37.80 19.30
C THR A 350 20.46 36.80 18.15
N ILE A 351 21.55 36.03 18.07
CA ILE A 351 21.72 34.97 17.06
C ILE A 351 20.71 33.83 17.28
N GLU A 352 20.47 33.46 18.54
CA GLU A 352 19.47 32.45 18.91
C GLU A 352 18.05 32.89 18.50
N ASP A 353 17.67 34.13 18.83
CA ASP A 353 16.37 34.72 18.46
C ASP A 353 16.19 34.79 16.94
N TRP A 354 17.26 35.11 16.21
CA TRP A 354 17.28 35.09 14.75
C TRP A 354 17.01 33.70 14.21
N CYS A 355 17.72 32.68 14.69
CA CYS A 355 17.49 31.30 14.31
C CYS A 355 16.03 30.87 14.58
N VAL A 356 15.50 31.16 15.78
CA VAL A 356 14.11 30.83 16.14
C VAL A 356 13.11 31.53 15.22
N THR A 357 13.36 32.79 14.90
CA THR A 357 12.51 33.58 13.99
C THR A 357 12.52 32.98 12.59
N ILE A 358 13.71 32.66 12.06
CA ILE A 358 13.87 32.05 10.73
C ILE A 358 13.13 30.72 10.67
N MET A 359 13.32 29.84 11.67
CA MET A 359 12.71 28.52 11.68
C MET A 359 11.20 28.58 11.90
N THR A 360 10.72 29.60 12.62
CA THR A 360 9.28 29.86 12.72
C THR A 360 8.69 30.27 11.36
N VAL A 361 9.35 31.20 10.64
CA VAL A 361 8.90 31.63 9.31
C VAL A 361 8.95 30.47 8.31
N ALA A 362 10.04 29.69 8.31
CA ALA A 362 10.18 28.50 7.47
C ALA A 362 9.11 27.45 7.80
N GLY A 363 8.82 27.22 9.09
CA GLY A 363 7.78 26.31 9.52
C GLY A 363 6.37 26.77 9.14
N ASP A 364 6.08 28.06 9.25
CA ASP A 364 4.80 28.62 8.81
C ASP A 364 4.65 28.53 7.29
N ALA A 365 5.72 28.78 6.52
CA ALA A 365 5.73 28.61 5.06
C ALA A 365 5.54 27.14 4.65
N ALA A 366 6.24 26.21 5.32
CA ALA A 366 6.11 24.78 5.07
C ALA A 366 4.70 24.28 5.43
N ASN A 367 4.12 24.76 6.54
CA ASN A 367 2.72 24.49 6.90
C ASN A 367 1.74 25.03 5.86
N ALA A 368 2.01 26.19 5.25
CA ALA A 368 1.18 26.75 4.19
C ALA A 368 1.25 25.91 2.89
N ILE A 369 2.43 25.36 2.57
CA ILE A 369 2.63 24.42 1.46
C ILE A 369 1.87 23.12 1.74
N ILE A 370 2.03 22.57 2.95
CA ILE A 370 1.31 21.39 3.44
C ILE A 370 -0.20 21.58 3.43
N GLY A 371 -0.70 22.76 3.77
CA GLY A 371 -2.13 23.05 3.73
C GLY A 371 -2.74 22.84 2.34
N ARG A 372 -1.93 22.92 1.27
CA ARG A 372 -2.34 22.61 -0.11
C ARG A 372 -2.43 21.12 -0.41
N LEU A 373 -1.87 20.25 0.44
CA LEU A 373 -2.03 18.79 0.33
C LEU A 373 -3.44 18.34 0.69
N ARG A 374 -4.28 19.17 1.32
CA ARG A 374 -5.66 18.81 1.72
C ARG A 374 -6.65 18.75 0.55
N ILE A 375 -6.17 18.48 -0.66
CA ILE A 375 -7.01 18.29 -1.85
C ILE A 375 -7.62 16.89 -1.78
N ASP A 376 -8.93 16.82 -2.00
CA ASP A 376 -9.63 15.55 -2.13
C ASP A 376 -9.18 14.86 -3.42
N THR A 377 -8.61 13.67 -3.28
CA THR A 377 -8.25 12.81 -4.41
C THR A 377 -9.20 11.64 -4.51
N ARG A 378 -9.43 11.18 -5.74
CA ARG A 378 -10.20 9.98 -6.03
C ARG A 378 -9.32 9.01 -6.76
N MET A 379 -9.39 7.76 -6.38
CA MET A 379 -8.68 6.67 -7.01
C MET A 379 -9.67 5.87 -7.84
N THR A 380 -9.33 5.56 -9.09
CA THR A 380 -10.06 4.56 -9.88
C THR A 380 -9.24 3.28 -9.86
N LEU A 381 -9.88 2.14 -9.61
CA LEU A 381 -9.28 0.82 -9.52
C LEU A 381 -10.04 -0.19 -10.35
N GLU A 382 -9.31 -1.07 -11.02
CA GLU A 382 -9.80 -2.34 -11.58
C GLU A 382 -8.78 -3.44 -11.30
N GLY A 383 -9.24 -4.69 -11.27
CA GLY A 383 -8.35 -5.78 -10.89
C GLY A 383 -8.73 -7.14 -11.43
N THR A 384 -7.79 -8.06 -11.29
CA THR A 384 -7.96 -9.48 -11.63
C THR A 384 -7.46 -10.34 -10.49
N MET A 385 -7.98 -11.56 -10.36
CA MET A 385 -7.57 -12.51 -9.33
C MET A 385 -7.85 -13.95 -9.73
N THR A 386 -7.22 -14.88 -9.03
CA THR A 386 -7.51 -16.31 -9.07
C THR A 386 -8.19 -16.72 -7.77
N PHE A 387 -9.33 -17.37 -7.89
CA PHE A 387 -10.07 -17.97 -6.79
C PHE A 387 -9.55 -19.36 -6.49
N VAL A 388 -9.31 -19.63 -5.21
CA VAL A 388 -8.83 -20.93 -4.72
C VAL A 388 -9.86 -21.48 -3.73
N GLU A 389 -10.21 -22.74 -3.92
CA GLU A 389 -10.99 -23.54 -2.99
C GLU A 389 -10.06 -24.60 -2.40
N GLU A 390 -10.22 -24.89 -1.11
CA GLU A 390 -9.38 -25.81 -0.32
C GLU A 390 -10.21 -26.86 0.44
N SER A 391 -11.55 -26.86 0.33
CA SER A 391 -12.49 -27.57 1.22
C SER A 391 -13.53 -28.50 0.56
N ASP A 392 -13.51 -28.69 -0.76
CA ASP A 392 -14.46 -29.51 -1.57
C ASP A 392 -15.95 -29.06 -1.48
N ASP A 393 -16.22 -27.79 -1.11
CA ASP A 393 -17.56 -27.22 -0.96
C ASP A 393 -17.94 -26.20 -2.06
N LEU A 394 -17.05 -25.99 -3.04
CA LEU A 394 -17.17 -25.03 -4.14
C LEU A 394 -17.25 -23.56 -3.70
N ARG A 395 -16.89 -23.22 -2.46
CA ARG A 395 -16.76 -21.84 -1.99
C ARG A 395 -15.30 -21.41 -2.10
N VAL A 396 -15.11 -20.14 -2.45
CA VAL A 396 -13.74 -19.60 -2.54
C VAL A 396 -13.21 -19.35 -1.14
N ASP A 397 -12.16 -20.06 -0.77
CA ASP A 397 -11.44 -19.92 0.51
C ASP A 397 -10.38 -18.82 0.43
N ARG A 398 -9.73 -18.66 -0.72
CA ARG A 398 -8.68 -17.65 -0.93
C ARG A 398 -8.73 -16.99 -2.30
N MET A 399 -8.19 -15.78 -2.36
CA MET A 399 -7.93 -15.03 -3.58
C MET A 399 -6.42 -14.85 -3.70
N VAL A 400 -5.84 -15.30 -4.80
CA VAL A 400 -4.39 -15.25 -5.07
C VAL A 400 -4.13 -14.65 -6.44
N ASP A 401 -2.87 -14.31 -6.72
CA ASP A 401 -2.45 -13.65 -7.97
C ASP A 401 -3.29 -12.40 -8.26
N GLY A 402 -3.72 -11.71 -7.20
CA GLY A 402 -4.52 -10.51 -7.31
C GLY A 402 -3.67 -9.37 -7.86
N LEU A 403 -4.16 -8.71 -8.90
CA LEU A 403 -3.53 -7.55 -9.52
C LEU A 403 -4.50 -6.38 -9.53
N TRP A 404 -4.02 -5.22 -9.14
CA TRP A 404 -4.70 -3.94 -9.25
C TRP A 404 -4.02 -3.11 -10.34
N THR A 405 -4.84 -2.39 -11.09
CA THR A 405 -4.40 -1.28 -11.94
C THR A 405 -5.33 -0.10 -11.69
N GLY A 406 -4.81 1.11 -11.72
CA GLY A 406 -5.61 2.26 -11.38
C GLY A 406 -4.99 3.59 -11.74
N THR A 407 -5.71 4.67 -11.43
CA THR A 407 -5.26 6.06 -11.62
C THR A 407 -5.73 6.90 -10.45
N ILE A 408 -4.90 7.86 -10.01
CA ILE A 408 -5.30 8.87 -9.03
C ILE A 408 -5.74 10.13 -9.78
N ARG A 409 -6.86 10.71 -9.36
CA ARG A 409 -7.46 11.91 -9.96
C ARG A 409 -7.68 12.97 -8.88
N THR A 410 -7.37 14.20 -9.24
CA THR A 410 -7.78 15.40 -8.51
C THR A 410 -8.94 16.05 -9.28
N ASN A 411 -9.45 17.18 -8.79
CA ASN A 411 -10.45 17.96 -9.52
C ASN A 411 -9.90 18.57 -10.83
N GLU A 412 -8.58 18.71 -10.96
CA GLU A 412 -7.93 19.44 -12.05
C GLU A 412 -7.16 18.51 -13.00
N ASP A 413 -6.55 17.44 -12.46
CA ASP A 413 -5.62 16.57 -13.19
C ASP A 413 -5.83 15.08 -12.89
N GLU A 414 -5.37 14.23 -13.81
CA GLU A 414 -5.33 12.77 -13.70
C GLU A 414 -3.88 12.29 -13.81
N GLY A 415 -3.49 11.42 -12.87
CA GLY A 415 -2.13 10.90 -12.76
C GLY A 415 -1.87 9.79 -13.77
N PRO A 416 -0.58 9.46 -13.99
CA PRO A 416 -0.20 8.21 -14.63
C PRO A 416 -0.85 7.00 -13.94
N PRO A 417 -1.02 5.89 -14.68
CA PRO A 417 -1.50 4.66 -14.07
C PRO A 417 -0.52 4.14 -13.02
N PHE A 418 -1.06 3.49 -12.00
CA PHE A 418 -0.31 2.73 -11.00
C PHE A 418 -0.75 1.27 -11.01
N ASP A 419 0.13 0.44 -10.47
CA ASP A 419 -0.11 -0.99 -10.31
C ASP A 419 -0.13 -1.36 -8.82
N GLY A 420 -0.69 -2.52 -8.53
CA GLY A 420 -0.64 -3.13 -7.23
C GLY A 420 -0.90 -4.62 -7.31
N TRP A 421 -0.68 -5.30 -6.19
CA TRP A 421 -1.05 -6.70 -6.05
C TRP A 421 -1.81 -6.93 -4.75
N PHE A 422 -2.59 -8.01 -4.70
CA PHE A 422 -3.33 -8.36 -3.50
C PHE A 422 -3.50 -9.85 -3.31
N GLU A 423 -3.67 -10.25 -2.06
CA GLU A 423 -4.10 -11.59 -1.66
C GLU A 423 -5.22 -11.47 -0.64
N GLY A 424 -6.17 -12.40 -0.71
CA GLY A 424 -7.33 -12.44 0.18
C GLY A 424 -7.51 -13.80 0.82
N THR A 425 -7.88 -13.80 2.10
CA THR A 425 -8.33 -15.00 2.81
C THR A 425 -9.76 -14.78 3.27
N ARG A 426 -10.62 -15.79 3.09
CA ARG A 426 -12.00 -15.73 3.55
C ARG A 426 -12.03 -15.65 5.07
N ASP A 427 -12.81 -14.71 5.60
CA ASP A 427 -13.08 -14.63 7.03
C ASP A 427 -13.92 -15.86 7.44
N GLY A 428 -13.56 -16.51 8.56
CA GLY A 428 -14.26 -17.69 9.04
C GLY A 428 -15.76 -17.44 9.25
N GLU A 429 -16.59 -18.41 8.86
CA GLU A 429 -18.05 -18.39 9.10
C GLU A 429 -18.43 -18.63 10.56
#